data_AF-A0AAW4P1Q4-F1
#
_entry.id   AF-A0AAW4P1Q4-F1
#
_cell.length_a   1.000
_cell.length_b   1.000
_cell.length_c   1.000
_cell.angle_alpha   90.00
_cell.angle_beta   90.00
_cell.angle_gamma   90.00
#
_symmetry.space_group_name_H-M   'P 1'
#
loop_
_entity.id
_entity.type
_entity.pdbx_description
1 polymer ?
#
loop_
_entity_poly.entity_id
_entity_poly.type
_entity_poly.pdbx_seq_one_letter_code
_entity_poly.pdbx_strand_id
1 'polypeptide(L)'
;MNIITWLAEPNWTGGVTETLEWKTDVLQSPTGAEQRIARRLSPRRTFEFSILLADNDRQRLENAVFHAGAARWAMPVFSDVYVLPADIAAGGNIITLDTVGRDFSAGGKLLLKDGLAMNARSSLIDIENVTSDGLNLSAPLAERWPAGATLYPVRHAVLTDPPDFTRYNTSLSAAQIRFRVDEHNAFSDDVAALPVYRHHPVIEPDSNWSESVTGQYLRLLLELDNGSGLVARTDTARRPFVMQAHTWMPFGRDEQSELRRLLYFLRGRQRAIWVSSPNHDFYPVSGMNGNVIDVEKAGFADFGIVPGRRDLRIRRTDGTCFYRRITAASVLSGAVERLLLDGSALSLALDDIESLSFITLCRQESDSVEWQHTTDGDGLASVSTTFRGIRDELESV
;
A
#
# COMPACT_ATOMS: atom_id res chain seq x y z
N MET A 1 -34.75 3.50 -4.86
CA MET A 1 -34.42 2.25 -5.59
C MET A 1 -33.92 1.26 -4.54
N ASN A 2 -34.51 0.07 -4.44
CA ASN A 2 -34.02 -0.93 -3.48
C ASN A 2 -32.61 -1.36 -3.90
N ILE A 3 -31.65 -1.24 -2.99
CA ILE A 3 -30.29 -1.73 -3.21
C ILE A 3 -30.28 -3.25 -3.06
N ILE A 4 -29.59 -3.95 -3.96
CA ILE A 4 -29.53 -5.41 -3.93
C ILE A 4 -28.24 -5.82 -3.23
N THR A 5 -28.36 -6.73 -2.26
CA THR A 5 -27.21 -7.21 -1.49
C THR A 5 -26.49 -8.30 -2.27
N TRP A 6 -25.18 -8.18 -2.38
CA TRP A 6 -24.34 -9.23 -2.92
C TRP A 6 -24.09 -10.29 -1.83
N LEU A 7 -24.49 -11.54 -2.08
CA LEU A 7 -24.45 -12.62 -1.08
C LEU A 7 -23.50 -13.76 -1.45
N ALA A 8 -22.93 -13.76 -2.66
CA ALA A 8 -22.01 -14.79 -3.12
C ALA A 8 -20.63 -14.56 -2.50
N GLU A 9 -20.15 -15.53 -1.73
CA GLU A 9 -18.84 -15.48 -1.08
C GLU A 9 -17.69 -15.65 -2.09
N PRO A 10 -16.53 -15.00 -1.87
CA PRO A 10 -15.35 -15.23 -2.66
C PRO A 10 -14.80 -16.64 -2.43
N ASN A 11 -14.29 -17.25 -3.49
CA ASN A 11 -13.42 -18.41 -3.40
C ASN A 11 -12.01 -17.94 -3.02
N TRP A 12 -11.68 -18.09 -1.73
CA TRP A 12 -10.41 -17.68 -1.13
C TRP A 12 -9.17 -18.42 -1.66
N THR A 13 -9.32 -19.47 -2.48
CA THR A 13 -8.16 -20.14 -3.11
C THR A 13 -7.31 -19.15 -3.93
N GLY A 14 -7.94 -18.14 -4.54
CA GLY A 14 -7.25 -17.06 -5.26
C GLY A 14 -7.11 -15.76 -4.48
N GLY A 15 -7.58 -15.71 -3.22
CA GLY A 15 -7.68 -14.49 -2.43
C GLY A 15 -8.68 -13.46 -2.98
N VAL A 16 -8.60 -12.25 -2.43
CA VAL A 16 -9.35 -11.06 -2.87
C VAL A 16 -8.34 -9.96 -3.21
N THR A 17 -8.42 -9.39 -4.40
CA THR A 17 -7.59 -8.26 -4.80
C THR A 17 -8.35 -6.97 -4.57
N GLU A 18 -7.75 -6.04 -3.84
CA GLU A 18 -8.23 -4.67 -3.71
C GLU A 18 -7.25 -3.73 -4.42
N THR A 19 -7.73 -2.93 -5.37
CA THR A 19 -6.93 -1.93 -6.07
C THR A 19 -7.30 -0.53 -5.61
N LEU A 20 -6.31 0.23 -5.16
CA LEU A 20 -6.43 1.65 -4.85
C LEU A 20 -5.79 2.48 -5.97
N GLU A 21 -6.61 3.24 -6.69
CA GLU A 21 -6.19 4.07 -7.82
C GLU A 21 -6.36 5.57 -7.49
N TRP A 22 -5.26 6.26 -7.25
CA TRP A 22 -5.20 7.72 -7.18
C TRP A 22 -5.21 8.33 -8.60
N LYS A 23 -5.10 9.65 -8.69
CA LYS A 23 -4.91 10.32 -9.99
C LYS A 23 -4.05 11.53 -9.78
N THR A 24 -2.86 11.51 -10.36
CA THR A 24 -1.88 12.59 -10.23
C THR A 24 -1.45 13.04 -11.61
N ASP A 25 -1.45 14.36 -11.83
CA ASP A 25 -0.80 14.95 -12.99
C ASP A 25 0.65 15.29 -12.60
N VAL A 26 1.61 14.68 -13.31
CA VAL A 26 3.05 14.89 -13.11
C VAL A 26 3.58 15.70 -14.29
N LEU A 27 3.90 16.98 -14.05
CA LEU A 27 4.49 17.88 -15.03
C LEU A 27 6.01 17.84 -14.86
N GLN A 28 6.70 17.10 -15.73
CA GLN A 28 8.15 16.92 -15.68
C GLN A 28 8.86 17.80 -16.71
N SER A 29 9.88 18.55 -16.27
CA SER A 29 10.79 19.29 -17.14
C SER A 29 11.87 18.38 -17.75
N PRO A 30 12.58 18.80 -18.82
CA PRO A 30 13.71 18.05 -19.37
C PRO A 30 14.85 17.78 -18.37
N THR A 31 14.97 18.62 -17.33
CA THR A 31 15.97 18.45 -16.26
C THR A 31 15.52 17.51 -15.15
N GLY A 32 14.29 16.97 -15.25
CA GLY A 32 13.68 16.09 -14.26
C GLY A 32 13.10 16.80 -13.03
N ALA A 33 13.01 18.13 -13.01
CA ALA A 33 12.18 18.83 -12.02
C ALA A 33 10.69 18.51 -12.27
N GLU A 34 9.92 18.27 -11.21
CA GLU A 34 8.53 17.84 -11.30
C GLU A 34 7.61 18.77 -10.51
N GLN A 35 6.43 19.07 -11.06
CA GLN A 35 5.28 19.57 -10.31
C GLN A 35 4.20 18.50 -10.32
N ARG A 36 3.65 18.17 -9.14
CA ARG A 36 2.77 17.01 -8.93
C ARG A 36 1.44 17.46 -8.33
N ILE A 37 0.33 17.19 -9.02
CA ILE A 37 -0.99 17.68 -8.62
C ILE A 37 -1.95 16.49 -8.48
N ALA A 38 -2.45 16.24 -7.27
CA ALA A 38 -3.52 15.26 -7.06
C ALA A 38 -4.85 15.78 -7.62
N ARG A 39 -5.55 14.91 -8.35
CA ARG A 39 -6.83 15.18 -9.04
C ARG A 39 -8.02 14.46 -8.41
N ARG A 40 -7.79 13.69 -7.34
CA ARG A 40 -8.83 13.00 -6.56
C ARG A 40 -8.60 13.26 -5.07
N LEU A 41 -9.68 13.32 -4.30
CA LEU A 41 -9.65 13.44 -2.84
C LEU A 41 -9.31 12.09 -2.18
N SER A 42 -9.94 11.02 -2.67
CA SER A 42 -9.69 9.62 -2.29
C SER A 42 -9.38 8.78 -3.53
N PRO A 43 -8.68 7.64 -3.41
CA PRO A 43 -8.54 6.73 -4.52
C PRO A 43 -9.91 6.18 -4.97
N ARG A 44 -9.98 5.74 -6.23
CA ARG A 44 -10.99 4.77 -6.64
C ARG A 44 -10.58 3.42 -6.08
N ARG A 45 -11.56 2.69 -5.55
CA ARG A 45 -11.36 1.38 -4.95
C ARG A 45 -12.09 0.34 -5.79
N THR A 46 -11.36 -0.66 -6.24
CA THR A 46 -11.90 -1.79 -6.99
C THR A 46 -11.59 -3.07 -6.23
N PHE A 47 -12.54 -4.00 -6.19
CA PHE A 47 -12.36 -5.34 -5.66
C PHE A 47 -12.53 -6.36 -6.77
N GLU A 48 -11.62 -7.32 -6.82
CA GLU A 48 -11.65 -8.45 -7.74
C GLU A 48 -11.52 -9.75 -6.96
N PHE A 49 -12.43 -10.68 -7.22
CA PHE A 49 -12.41 -12.00 -6.60
C PHE A 49 -13.14 -13.01 -7.48
N SER A 50 -12.80 -14.28 -7.31
CA SER A 50 -13.52 -15.37 -7.96
C SER A 50 -14.65 -15.89 -7.07
N ILE A 51 -15.71 -16.42 -7.66
CA ILE A 51 -16.78 -17.11 -6.96
C ILE A 51 -16.96 -18.52 -7.53
N LEU A 52 -17.43 -19.45 -6.71
CA LEU A 52 -17.82 -20.79 -7.12
C LEU A 52 -19.18 -21.11 -6.52
N LEU A 53 -20.19 -21.31 -7.37
CA LEU A 53 -21.58 -21.49 -6.96
C LEU A 53 -22.15 -22.79 -7.50
N ALA A 54 -22.91 -23.48 -6.65
CA ALA A 54 -23.61 -24.72 -6.98
C ALA A 54 -25.13 -24.56 -6.86
N ASP A 55 -25.86 -25.41 -7.58
CA ASP A 55 -27.29 -25.66 -7.43
C ASP A 55 -28.15 -24.39 -7.38
N ASN A 56 -28.81 -24.14 -6.23
CA ASN A 56 -29.74 -23.05 -6.05
C ASN A 56 -29.04 -21.69 -5.93
N ASP A 57 -27.84 -21.65 -5.36
CA ASP A 57 -27.06 -20.42 -5.20
C ASP A 57 -26.65 -19.87 -6.57
N ARG A 58 -26.23 -20.75 -7.48
CA ARG A 58 -25.97 -20.38 -8.88
C ARG A 58 -27.20 -19.75 -9.54
N GLN A 59 -28.37 -20.39 -9.41
CA GLN A 59 -29.62 -19.89 -9.98
C GLN A 59 -30.00 -18.51 -9.40
N ARG A 60 -29.84 -18.33 -8.09
CA ARG A 60 -30.11 -17.05 -7.40
C ARG A 60 -29.21 -15.95 -7.92
N LEU A 61 -27.90 -16.20 -8.03
CA LEU A 61 -26.98 -15.17 -8.50
C LEU A 61 -27.25 -14.81 -9.95
N GLU A 62 -27.39 -15.78 -10.85
CA GLU A 62 -27.63 -15.49 -12.27
C GLU A 62 -28.92 -14.68 -12.46
N ASN A 63 -30.00 -15.01 -11.74
CA ASN A 63 -31.24 -14.23 -11.77
C ASN A 63 -31.02 -12.80 -11.26
N ALA A 64 -30.28 -12.63 -10.15
CA ALA A 64 -29.98 -11.31 -9.61
C ALA A 64 -29.14 -10.47 -10.58
N VAL A 65 -28.08 -11.03 -11.15
CA VAL A 65 -27.19 -10.34 -12.12
C VAL A 65 -27.94 -10.03 -13.42
N PHE A 66 -28.79 -10.93 -13.91
CA PHE A 66 -29.59 -10.69 -15.12
C PHE A 66 -30.49 -9.46 -14.96
N HIS A 67 -31.13 -9.30 -13.79
CA HIS A 67 -32.01 -8.16 -13.53
C HIS A 67 -31.28 -6.88 -13.09
N ALA A 68 -30.11 -7.01 -12.46
CA ALA A 68 -29.45 -5.92 -11.75
C ALA A 68 -27.99 -5.70 -12.14
N GLY A 69 -27.55 -6.19 -13.30
CA GLY A 69 -26.16 -6.08 -13.75
C GLY A 69 -25.61 -4.65 -13.78
N ALA A 70 -26.47 -3.67 -14.12
CA ALA A 70 -26.11 -2.24 -14.13
C ALA A 70 -26.56 -1.48 -12.86
N ALA A 71 -27.09 -2.18 -11.86
CA ALA A 71 -27.55 -1.57 -10.62
C ALA A 71 -26.38 -1.28 -9.67
N ARG A 72 -26.67 -0.48 -8.64
CA ARG A 72 -25.82 -0.34 -7.47
C ARG A 72 -26.09 -1.50 -6.51
N TRP A 73 -25.02 -2.15 -6.07
CA TRP A 73 -25.03 -3.29 -5.16
C TRP A 73 -24.55 -2.89 -3.77
N ALA A 74 -25.13 -3.50 -2.75
CA ALA A 74 -24.57 -3.53 -1.41
C ALA A 74 -23.53 -4.65 -1.38
N MET A 75 -22.25 -4.29 -1.55
CA MET A 75 -21.13 -5.21 -1.63
C MET A 75 -20.47 -5.36 -0.26
N PRO A 76 -20.43 -6.57 0.32
CA PRO A 76 -19.63 -6.86 1.50
C PRO A 76 -18.14 -6.66 1.21
N VAL A 77 -17.43 -6.03 2.14
CA VAL A 77 -15.96 -5.98 2.16
C VAL A 77 -15.48 -7.27 2.82
N PHE A 78 -15.31 -8.32 2.01
CA PHE A 78 -15.03 -9.67 2.51
C PHE A 78 -13.74 -9.79 3.34
N SER A 79 -12.72 -8.98 3.04
CA SER A 79 -11.49 -8.93 3.84
C SER A 79 -11.72 -8.39 5.26
N ASP A 80 -12.80 -7.66 5.51
CA ASP A 80 -13.09 -7.06 6.82
C ASP A 80 -14.19 -7.80 7.59
N VAL A 81 -14.30 -9.09 7.34
CA VAL A 81 -15.22 -9.96 8.09
C VAL A 81 -14.91 -9.94 9.58
N TYR A 82 -15.96 -10.04 10.39
CA TYR A 82 -15.89 -10.29 11.82
C TYR A 82 -16.83 -11.45 12.18
N VAL A 83 -16.34 -12.43 12.94
CA VAL A 83 -17.14 -13.57 13.39
C VAL A 83 -17.62 -13.31 14.81
N LEU A 84 -18.93 -13.44 15.05
CA LEU A 84 -19.49 -13.21 16.39
C LEU A 84 -18.97 -14.24 17.40
N PRO A 85 -18.34 -13.80 18.50
CA PRO A 85 -17.90 -14.72 19.55
C PRO A 85 -19.05 -15.16 20.46
N ALA A 86 -20.16 -14.41 20.48
CA ALA A 86 -21.32 -14.64 21.33
C ALA A 86 -22.61 -14.23 20.61
N ASP A 87 -23.73 -14.74 21.11
CA ASP A 87 -25.05 -14.40 20.57
C ASP A 87 -25.40 -12.93 20.80
N ILE A 88 -26.11 -12.34 19.84
CA ILE A 88 -26.75 -11.04 19.99
C ILE A 88 -28.26 -11.25 20.04
N ALA A 89 -28.89 -10.79 21.11
CA ALA A 89 -30.33 -10.90 21.28
C ALA A 89 -31.10 -9.96 20.32
N ALA A 90 -32.33 -10.35 19.98
CA ALA A 90 -33.28 -9.44 19.33
C ALA A 90 -33.55 -8.23 20.23
N GLY A 91 -33.78 -7.06 19.62
CA GLY A 91 -33.99 -5.79 20.32
C GLY A 91 -32.70 -5.07 20.74
N GLY A 92 -31.52 -5.68 20.57
CA GLY A 92 -30.25 -5.01 20.77
C GLY A 92 -29.95 -4.00 19.65
N ASN A 93 -29.40 -2.84 19.99
CA ASN A 93 -28.97 -1.80 19.05
C ASN A 93 -27.46 -1.51 19.13
N ILE A 94 -26.72 -2.26 19.93
CA ILE A 94 -25.27 -2.16 20.06
C ILE A 94 -24.66 -3.52 19.76
N ILE A 95 -23.63 -3.54 18.92
CA ILE A 95 -22.81 -4.72 18.67
C ILE A 95 -21.39 -4.41 19.15
N THR A 96 -20.92 -5.13 20.16
CA THR A 96 -19.52 -5.04 20.62
C THR A 96 -18.62 -5.82 19.68
N LEU A 97 -17.66 -5.14 19.07
CA LEU A 97 -16.64 -5.72 18.21
C LEU A 97 -15.48 -4.75 18.02
N ASP A 98 -14.29 -5.26 17.71
CA ASP A 98 -13.18 -4.39 17.35
C ASP A 98 -13.40 -3.83 15.93
N THR A 99 -13.57 -2.51 15.84
CA THR A 99 -13.82 -1.82 14.57
C THR A 99 -12.52 -1.30 13.94
N VAL A 100 -11.40 -1.36 14.66
CA VAL A 100 -10.12 -0.80 14.20
C VAL A 100 -9.62 -1.58 12.99
N GLY A 101 -9.26 -0.84 11.94
CA GLY A 101 -8.77 -1.45 10.69
C GLY A 101 -9.85 -2.19 9.88
N ARG A 102 -11.14 -2.05 10.21
CA ARG A 102 -12.26 -2.55 9.42
C ARG A 102 -12.99 -1.41 8.71
N ASP A 103 -13.52 -1.67 7.53
CA ASP A 103 -14.17 -0.64 6.68
C ASP A 103 -15.60 -0.26 7.11
N PHE A 104 -15.88 -0.25 8.42
CA PHE A 104 -17.13 0.28 8.96
C PHE A 104 -17.17 1.80 8.86
N SER A 105 -18.34 2.36 8.56
CA SER A 105 -18.55 3.80 8.50
C SER A 105 -19.87 4.21 9.15
N ALA A 106 -19.87 5.34 9.84
CA ALA A 106 -21.08 5.94 10.39
C ALA A 106 -22.03 6.34 9.24
N GLY A 107 -23.32 6.01 9.38
CA GLY A 107 -24.30 6.12 8.29
C GLY A 107 -24.17 5.05 7.20
N GLY A 108 -23.20 4.13 7.32
CA GLY A 108 -23.00 3.01 6.42
C GLY A 108 -23.91 1.83 6.71
N LYS A 109 -23.61 0.67 6.10
CA LYS A 109 -24.39 -0.56 6.25
C LYS A 109 -23.52 -1.71 6.75
N LEU A 110 -24.15 -2.62 7.49
CA LEU A 110 -23.59 -3.87 7.99
C LEU A 110 -24.40 -5.02 7.40
N LEU A 111 -23.73 -6.04 6.86
CA LEU A 111 -24.36 -7.31 6.51
C LEU A 111 -24.10 -8.31 7.63
N LEU A 112 -25.18 -8.81 8.23
CA LEU A 112 -25.18 -10.00 9.09
C LEU A 112 -25.49 -11.24 8.25
N LYS A 113 -24.74 -12.32 8.42
CA LYS A 113 -24.95 -13.58 7.69
C LYS A 113 -24.71 -14.79 8.61
N ASP A 114 -25.60 -15.77 8.54
CA ASP A 114 -25.55 -17.00 9.33
C ASP A 114 -25.35 -18.19 8.39
N GLY A 115 -24.09 -18.38 7.97
CA GLY A 115 -23.66 -19.38 6.99
C GLY A 115 -23.15 -18.77 5.68
N LEU A 116 -22.46 -19.57 4.86
CA LEU A 116 -21.80 -19.09 3.63
C LEU A 116 -22.68 -19.13 2.38
N ALA A 117 -23.70 -20.00 2.35
CA ALA A 117 -24.59 -20.15 1.21
C ALA A 117 -25.37 -18.86 0.92
N MET A 118 -25.76 -18.62 -0.33
CA MET A 118 -26.53 -17.42 -0.68
C MET A 118 -27.94 -17.42 -0.12
N ASN A 119 -28.52 -18.61 0.09
CA ASN A 119 -29.82 -18.77 0.74
C ASN A 119 -29.73 -18.76 2.27
N ALA A 120 -28.53 -18.62 2.84
CA ALA A 120 -28.35 -18.48 4.27
C ALA A 120 -29.07 -17.24 4.79
N ARG A 121 -29.43 -17.28 6.07
CA ARG A 121 -30.09 -16.14 6.72
C ARG A 121 -29.15 -14.94 6.69
N SER A 122 -29.64 -13.83 6.16
CA SER A 122 -28.89 -12.59 6.04
C SER A 122 -29.75 -11.38 6.33
N SER A 123 -29.15 -10.31 6.86
CA SER A 123 -29.85 -9.05 7.09
C SER A 123 -28.90 -7.87 6.90
N LEU A 124 -29.39 -6.85 6.19
CA LEU A 124 -28.68 -5.62 5.94
C LEU A 124 -29.16 -4.56 6.94
N ILE A 125 -28.27 -4.12 7.81
CA ILE A 125 -28.56 -3.22 8.94
C ILE A 125 -27.87 -1.88 8.73
N ASP A 126 -28.54 -0.79 9.09
CA ASP A 126 -27.96 0.57 9.05
C ASP A 126 -27.15 0.86 10.32
N ILE A 127 -25.94 1.40 10.13
CA ILE A 127 -25.04 1.81 11.20
C ILE A 127 -25.29 3.31 11.49
N GLU A 128 -25.61 3.65 12.73
CA GLU A 128 -25.73 5.04 13.17
C GLU A 128 -24.35 5.64 13.43
N ASN A 129 -23.54 4.96 14.23
CA ASN A 129 -22.21 5.41 14.62
C ASN A 129 -21.24 4.24 14.84
N VAL A 130 -19.95 4.50 14.67
CA VAL A 130 -18.86 3.55 14.89
C VAL A 130 -18.02 4.05 16.06
N THR A 131 -17.87 3.24 17.11
CA THR A 131 -16.88 3.44 18.18
C THR A 131 -15.70 2.50 17.97
N SER A 132 -14.58 2.69 18.68
CA SER A 132 -13.41 1.80 18.56
C SER A 132 -13.70 0.34 18.96
N ASP A 133 -14.74 0.12 19.77
CA ASP A 133 -15.09 -1.15 20.40
C ASP A 133 -16.51 -1.63 20.07
N GLY A 134 -17.19 -0.99 19.11
CA GLY A 134 -18.50 -1.44 18.68
C GLY A 134 -19.20 -0.58 17.63
N LEU A 135 -20.40 -1.03 17.28
CA LEU A 135 -21.31 -0.39 16.35
C LEU A 135 -22.62 -0.06 17.04
N ASN A 136 -23.06 1.19 16.90
CA ASN A 136 -24.43 1.60 17.24
C ASN A 136 -25.29 1.50 15.98
N LEU A 137 -26.40 0.78 16.07
CA LEU A 137 -27.31 0.52 14.96
C LEU A 137 -28.45 1.54 14.96
N SER A 138 -28.84 2.01 13.78
CA SER A 138 -29.94 2.98 13.61
C SER A 138 -31.31 2.43 14.04
N ALA A 139 -31.45 1.11 14.08
CA ALA A 139 -32.63 0.42 14.58
C ALA A 139 -32.23 -0.85 15.35
N PRO A 140 -33.02 -1.26 16.36
CA PRO A 140 -32.80 -2.53 17.04
C PRO A 140 -32.85 -3.73 16.08
N LEU A 141 -32.04 -4.75 16.34
CA LEU A 141 -32.07 -6.01 15.60
C LEU A 141 -33.45 -6.67 15.75
N ALA A 142 -34.10 -6.98 14.63
CA ALA A 142 -35.41 -7.62 14.64
C ALA A 142 -35.37 -9.06 15.21
N GLU A 143 -34.22 -9.71 15.12
CA GLU A 143 -34.05 -11.13 15.43
C GLU A 143 -32.72 -11.38 16.14
N ARG A 144 -32.61 -12.54 16.83
CA ARG A 144 -31.37 -13.00 17.48
C ARG A 144 -30.36 -13.49 16.43
N TRP A 145 -29.08 -13.20 16.62
CA TRP A 145 -27.98 -13.72 15.82
C TRP A 145 -27.08 -14.62 16.68
N PRO A 146 -26.81 -15.87 16.26
CA PRO A 146 -25.99 -16.78 17.04
C PRO A 146 -24.49 -16.45 16.96
N ALA A 147 -23.73 -16.92 17.95
CA ALA A 147 -22.28 -17.02 17.85
C ALA A 147 -21.88 -17.80 16.58
N GLY A 148 -20.85 -17.33 15.89
CA GLY A 148 -20.42 -17.86 14.59
C GLY A 148 -21.04 -17.17 13.37
N ALA A 149 -22.07 -16.33 13.54
CA ALA A 149 -22.54 -15.48 12.45
C ALA A 149 -21.46 -14.47 12.03
N THR A 150 -21.41 -14.13 10.75
CA THR A 150 -20.43 -13.22 10.17
C THR A 150 -21.02 -11.83 9.94
N LEU A 151 -20.19 -10.84 10.20
CA LEU A 151 -20.46 -9.41 10.03
C LEU A 151 -19.52 -8.88 8.97
N TYR A 152 -20.07 -8.23 7.95
CA TYR A 152 -19.29 -7.57 6.92
C TYR A 152 -19.63 -6.10 6.86
N PRO A 153 -18.64 -5.19 6.85
CA PRO A 153 -18.87 -3.83 6.37
C PRO A 153 -19.38 -3.88 4.94
N VAL A 154 -20.33 -3.01 4.60
CA VAL A 154 -20.91 -2.96 3.26
C VAL A 154 -20.61 -1.62 2.62
N ARG A 155 -20.13 -1.67 1.38
CA ARG A 155 -19.96 -0.51 0.49
C ARG A 155 -20.93 -0.56 -0.65
N HIS A 156 -21.38 0.60 -1.10
CA HIS A 156 -22.11 0.66 -2.37
C HIS A 156 -21.13 0.53 -3.53
N ALA A 157 -21.36 -0.41 -4.42
CA ALA A 157 -20.50 -0.69 -5.56
C ALA A 157 -21.29 -0.98 -6.83
N VAL A 158 -20.63 -0.87 -7.97
CA VAL A 158 -21.17 -1.25 -9.28
C VAL A 158 -20.26 -2.31 -9.91
N LEU A 159 -20.85 -3.26 -10.62
CA LEU A 159 -20.08 -4.18 -11.45
C LEU A 159 -19.42 -3.37 -12.58
N THR A 160 -18.10 -3.50 -12.73
CA THR A 160 -17.37 -2.78 -13.81
C THR A 160 -17.60 -3.45 -15.16
N ASP A 161 -17.69 -4.78 -15.13
CA ASP A 161 -17.87 -5.63 -16.28
C ASP A 161 -19.01 -6.62 -15.99
N PRO A 162 -19.81 -7.00 -17.00
CA PRO A 162 -20.76 -8.09 -16.84
C PRO A 162 -20.00 -9.38 -16.51
N PRO A 163 -20.35 -10.12 -15.43
CA PRO A 163 -19.64 -11.34 -15.07
C PRO A 163 -19.75 -12.42 -16.15
N ASP A 164 -18.59 -12.95 -16.58
CA ASP A 164 -18.52 -14.11 -17.46
C ASP A 164 -18.60 -15.39 -16.64
N PHE A 165 -19.68 -16.15 -16.82
CA PHE A 165 -19.91 -17.42 -16.11
C PHE A 165 -19.32 -18.61 -16.87
N THR A 166 -18.37 -19.29 -16.24
CA THR A 166 -17.85 -20.59 -16.70
C THR A 166 -18.67 -21.71 -16.07
N ARG A 167 -19.34 -22.52 -16.89
CA ARG A 167 -20.17 -23.65 -16.44
C ARG A 167 -19.36 -24.94 -16.50
N TYR A 168 -19.07 -25.55 -15.34
CA TYR A 168 -18.37 -26.83 -15.29
C TYR A 168 -19.31 -28.01 -15.49
N ASN A 169 -20.56 -27.90 -15.01
CA ASN A 169 -21.62 -28.87 -15.25
C ASN A 169 -23.00 -28.17 -15.14
N THR A 170 -24.09 -28.93 -15.08
CA THR A 170 -25.47 -28.43 -15.00
C THR A 170 -25.79 -27.65 -13.71
N SER A 171 -25.03 -27.89 -12.64
CA SER A 171 -25.24 -27.33 -11.30
C SER A 171 -24.15 -26.35 -10.85
N LEU A 172 -22.91 -26.51 -11.33
CA LEU A 172 -21.73 -25.80 -10.84
C LEU A 172 -21.23 -24.76 -11.85
N SER A 173 -21.01 -23.54 -11.40
CA SER A 173 -20.44 -22.46 -12.21
C SER A 173 -19.50 -21.57 -11.41
N ALA A 174 -18.52 -20.99 -12.09
CA ALA A 174 -17.61 -20.01 -11.55
C ALA A 174 -17.67 -18.71 -12.35
N ALA A 175 -17.33 -17.60 -11.71
CA ALA A 175 -17.16 -16.31 -12.36
C ALA A 175 -16.09 -15.49 -11.65
N GLN A 176 -15.47 -14.58 -12.38
CA GLN A 176 -14.65 -13.51 -11.81
C GLN A 176 -15.50 -12.26 -11.68
N ILE A 177 -15.50 -11.67 -10.49
CA ILE A 177 -16.34 -10.54 -10.14
C ILE A 177 -15.44 -9.33 -9.92
N ARG A 178 -15.79 -8.22 -10.56
CA ARG A 178 -15.13 -6.93 -10.36
C ARG A 178 -16.13 -5.88 -9.92
N PHE A 179 -15.94 -5.38 -8.72
CA PHE A 179 -16.74 -4.30 -8.15
C PHE A 179 -15.90 -3.03 -8.05
N ARG A 180 -16.47 -1.91 -8.49
CA ARG A 180 -15.92 -0.58 -8.16
C ARG A 180 -16.81 0.09 -7.13
N VAL A 181 -16.22 0.51 -6.02
CA VAL A 181 -16.92 1.28 -4.99
C VAL A 181 -17.38 2.61 -5.60
N ASP A 182 -18.66 2.93 -5.40
CA ASP A 182 -19.36 4.11 -5.94
C ASP A 182 -19.58 5.17 -4.86
N GLU A 183 -18.60 5.29 -3.96
CA GLU A 183 -18.60 6.16 -2.78
C GLU A 183 -17.22 6.77 -2.55
N HIS A 184 -17.15 7.76 -1.66
CA HIS A 184 -15.89 8.31 -1.20
C HIS A 184 -15.17 7.32 -0.28
N ASN A 185 -13.90 7.01 -0.59
CA ASN A 185 -13.07 6.08 0.16
C ASN A 185 -12.13 6.87 1.08
N ALA A 186 -12.68 7.51 2.12
CA ALA A 186 -11.85 8.21 3.09
C ALA A 186 -11.04 7.23 3.95
N PHE A 187 -9.79 7.56 4.22
CA PHE A 187 -8.94 6.87 5.19
C PHE A 187 -7.94 7.87 5.78
N SER A 188 -7.41 7.59 6.97
CA SER A 188 -6.40 8.45 7.59
C SER A 188 -5.14 8.50 6.74
N ASP A 189 -4.56 9.70 6.56
CA ASP A 189 -3.27 9.92 5.92
C ASP A 189 -2.19 10.34 6.95
N ASP A 190 -2.43 10.04 8.22
CA ASP A 190 -1.50 10.31 9.32
C ASP A 190 -0.32 9.32 9.32
N VAL A 191 0.87 9.87 9.18
CA VAL A 191 2.16 9.18 9.17
C VAL A 191 3.12 9.73 10.23
N ALA A 192 2.59 10.38 11.29
CA ALA A 192 3.41 11.00 12.33
C ALA A 192 4.34 10.01 13.07
N ALA A 193 4.05 8.72 13.02
CA ALA A 193 4.90 7.67 13.58
C ALA A 193 6.20 7.43 12.77
N LEU A 194 6.23 7.81 11.48
CA LEU A 194 7.41 7.62 10.65
C LEU A 194 8.52 8.62 11.01
N PRO A 195 9.80 8.19 10.97
CA PRO A 195 10.91 9.12 11.14
C PRO A 195 10.88 10.23 10.09
N VAL A 196 11.25 11.45 10.48
CA VAL A 196 11.33 12.59 9.57
C VAL A 196 12.79 12.92 9.30
N TYR A 197 13.17 12.98 8.03
CA TYR A 197 14.47 13.41 7.56
C TYR A 197 14.32 14.51 6.52
N ARG A 198 14.97 15.66 6.75
CA ARG A 198 14.92 16.83 5.84
C ARG A 198 13.49 17.19 5.40
N HIS A 199 12.59 17.32 6.38
CA HIS A 199 11.18 17.70 6.21
C HIS A 199 10.27 16.69 5.51
N HIS A 200 10.77 15.49 5.18
CA HIS A 200 9.97 14.41 4.61
C HIS A 200 10.02 13.16 5.48
N PRO A 201 8.94 12.36 5.53
CA PRO A 201 8.99 11.07 6.20
C PRO A 201 9.98 10.12 5.50
N VAL A 202 10.43 9.12 6.24
CA VAL A 202 11.24 8.00 5.75
C VAL A 202 10.40 6.73 5.85
N ILE A 203 10.43 5.90 4.80
CA ILE A 203 9.80 4.57 4.84
C ILE A 203 10.58 3.70 5.81
N GLU A 204 9.89 3.24 6.86
CA GLU A 204 10.29 2.18 7.76
C GLU A 204 9.02 1.39 8.15
N PRO A 205 9.05 0.04 8.20
CA PRO A 205 10.17 -0.83 7.88
C PRO A 205 10.43 -0.95 6.36
N ASP A 206 11.64 -1.41 6.02
CA ASP A 206 12.12 -1.67 4.66
C ASP A 206 11.37 -2.81 3.94
N SER A 207 11.74 -3.03 2.67
CA SER A 207 11.17 -4.11 1.85
C SER A 207 11.39 -5.45 2.48
N ASN A 208 10.33 -6.26 2.46
CA ASN A 208 10.50 -7.67 2.69
C ASN A 208 11.35 -8.29 1.57
N TRP A 209 11.99 -9.40 1.90
CA TRP A 209 12.85 -10.17 1.00
C TRP A 209 12.17 -11.46 0.53
N SER A 210 10.84 -11.54 0.65
CA SER A 210 10.06 -12.68 0.18
C SER A 210 10.17 -12.85 -1.34
N GLU A 211 10.40 -11.74 -2.05
CA GLU A 211 10.68 -11.69 -3.47
C GLU A 211 11.97 -10.91 -3.73
N SER A 212 12.55 -11.11 -4.92
CA SER A 212 13.73 -10.34 -5.33
C SER A 212 13.37 -8.87 -5.52
N VAL A 213 13.95 -8.01 -4.69
CA VAL A 213 13.76 -6.56 -4.81
C VAL A 213 14.61 -6.02 -5.97
N THR A 214 13.97 -5.33 -6.92
CA THR A 214 14.65 -4.79 -8.10
C THR A 214 14.99 -3.31 -7.94
N GLY A 215 16.14 -2.92 -8.50
CA GLY A 215 16.62 -1.54 -8.52
C GLY A 215 17.18 -1.18 -9.90
N GLN A 216 16.88 0.01 -10.39
CA GLN A 216 17.38 0.54 -11.67
C GLN A 216 17.81 2.00 -11.52
N TYR A 217 18.80 2.42 -12.32
CA TYR A 217 19.17 3.82 -12.49
C TYR A 217 18.72 4.31 -13.86
N LEU A 218 17.72 5.20 -13.89
CA LEU A 218 17.21 5.82 -15.11
C LEU A 218 17.96 7.12 -15.43
N ARG A 219 18.35 7.32 -16.69
CA ARG A 219 18.85 8.61 -17.18
C ARG A 219 17.88 9.16 -18.22
N LEU A 220 17.64 10.48 -18.18
CA LEU A 220 16.83 11.16 -19.18
C LEU A 220 17.70 11.46 -20.40
N LEU A 221 17.69 10.53 -21.35
CA LEU A 221 18.53 10.59 -22.55
C LEU A 221 17.69 10.95 -23.76
N LEU A 222 18.12 11.99 -24.48
CA LEU A 222 17.61 12.35 -25.79
C LEU A 222 18.58 11.81 -26.85
N GLU A 223 18.08 11.00 -27.77
CA GLU A 223 18.83 10.50 -28.92
C GLU A 223 18.30 11.14 -30.19
N LEU A 224 19.23 11.71 -30.98
CA LEU A 224 18.96 12.28 -32.29
C LEU A 224 19.79 11.49 -33.31
N ASP A 225 19.11 10.64 -34.06
CA ASP A 225 19.69 9.90 -35.19
C ASP A 225 19.11 10.46 -36.50
N ASN A 226 19.97 11.02 -37.34
CA ASN A 226 19.59 11.57 -38.65
C ASN A 226 19.85 10.57 -39.80
N GLY A 227 20.19 9.31 -39.49
CA GLY A 227 20.41 8.21 -40.43
C GLY A 227 21.64 8.34 -41.33
N SER A 228 22.46 9.38 -41.15
CA SER A 228 23.62 9.67 -42.01
C SER A 228 24.88 10.05 -41.23
N GLY A 229 24.72 10.68 -40.07
CA GLY A 229 25.79 11.04 -39.14
C GLY A 229 25.84 10.13 -37.91
N LEU A 230 26.77 10.44 -37.02
CA LEU A 230 26.82 9.82 -35.70
C LEU A 230 25.59 10.24 -34.87
N VAL A 231 25.02 9.28 -34.15
CA VAL A 231 23.90 9.53 -33.23
C VAL A 231 24.34 10.50 -32.14
N ALA A 232 23.63 11.62 -32.02
CA ALA A 232 23.85 12.58 -30.95
C ALA A 232 23.02 12.17 -29.72
N ARG A 233 23.68 11.99 -28.57
CA ARG A 233 23.05 11.57 -27.31
C ARG A 233 23.27 12.62 -26.24
N THR A 234 22.18 13.12 -25.66
CA THR A 234 22.22 14.16 -24.62
C THR A 234 21.53 13.66 -23.35
N ASP A 235 22.26 13.65 -22.23
CA ASP A 235 21.66 13.50 -20.91
C ASP A 235 21.12 14.86 -20.44
N THR A 236 19.80 15.01 -20.47
CA THR A 236 19.12 16.28 -20.21
C THR A 236 19.08 16.63 -18.72
N ALA A 237 19.10 15.63 -17.85
CA ALA A 237 19.14 15.80 -16.40
C ALA A 237 20.58 15.81 -15.84
N ARG A 238 21.53 15.25 -16.59
CA ARG A 238 22.94 15.05 -16.18
C ARG A 238 23.08 14.28 -14.87
N ARG A 239 22.09 13.47 -14.51
CA ARG A 239 22.05 12.65 -13.30
C ARG A 239 21.15 11.44 -13.47
N PRO A 240 21.40 10.33 -12.75
CA PRO A 240 20.47 9.22 -12.68
C PRO A 240 19.32 9.50 -11.72
N PHE A 241 18.19 8.82 -11.93
CA PHE A 241 17.07 8.71 -11.00
C PHE A 241 16.92 7.25 -10.61
N VAL A 242 16.87 6.98 -9.30
CA VAL A 242 16.69 5.63 -8.78
C VAL A 242 15.26 5.18 -9.06
N MET A 243 15.09 3.93 -9.47
CA MET A 243 13.83 3.19 -9.47
C MET A 243 13.99 2.02 -8.53
N GLN A 244 13.21 1.99 -7.45
CA GLN A 244 13.34 0.99 -6.40
C GLN A 244 11.99 0.33 -6.19
N ALA A 245 11.88 -0.96 -6.49
CA ALA A 245 10.72 -1.74 -6.10
C ALA A 245 10.73 -1.94 -4.58
N HIS A 246 9.55 -2.01 -4.00
CA HIS A 246 9.35 -2.28 -2.58
C HIS A 246 8.12 -3.17 -2.42
N THR A 247 8.28 -4.24 -1.64
CA THR A 247 7.23 -5.20 -1.35
C THR A 247 7.02 -5.28 0.16
N TRP A 248 5.76 -5.42 0.57
CA TRP A 248 5.34 -5.62 1.95
C TRP A 248 4.43 -6.84 2.03
N MET A 249 4.47 -7.52 3.17
CA MET A 249 3.59 -8.63 3.52
C MET A 249 3.06 -8.41 4.94
N PRO A 250 2.24 -7.36 5.14
CA PRO A 250 1.71 -7.05 6.46
C PRO A 250 0.84 -8.20 7.00
N PHE A 251 1.01 -8.50 8.28
CA PHE A 251 0.22 -9.50 8.99
C PHE A 251 -0.69 -8.83 10.04
N GLY A 252 -1.98 -9.10 9.95
CA GLY A 252 -2.98 -8.54 10.85
C GLY A 252 -3.35 -7.08 10.54
N ARG A 253 -4.36 -6.58 11.26
CA ARG A 253 -5.01 -5.30 10.95
C ARG A 253 -4.17 -4.07 11.24
N ASP A 254 -3.32 -4.13 12.26
CA ASP A 254 -2.51 -2.98 12.67
C ASP A 254 -1.47 -2.65 11.59
N GLU A 255 -0.66 -3.64 11.19
CA GLU A 255 0.34 -3.47 10.12
C GLU A 255 -0.32 -3.10 8.78
N GLN A 256 -1.44 -3.75 8.43
CA GLN A 256 -2.18 -3.43 7.22
C GLN A 256 -2.74 -1.99 7.25
N SER A 257 -3.24 -1.54 8.40
CA SER A 257 -3.75 -0.18 8.55
C SER A 257 -2.63 0.86 8.46
N GLU A 258 -1.49 0.62 9.09
CA GLU A 258 -0.31 1.50 9.01
C GLU A 258 0.19 1.65 7.57
N LEU A 259 0.36 0.53 6.86
CA LEU A 259 0.74 0.56 5.45
C LEU A 259 -0.31 1.29 4.59
N ARG A 260 -1.59 1.10 4.87
CA ARG A 260 -2.66 1.82 4.16
C ARG A 260 -2.59 3.31 4.42
N ARG A 261 -2.35 3.76 5.66
CA ARG A 261 -2.16 5.19 5.99
C ARG A 261 -1.00 5.79 5.20
N LEU A 262 0.11 5.06 5.09
CA LEU A 262 1.25 5.46 4.28
C LEU A 262 0.86 5.68 2.80
N LEU A 263 0.15 4.74 2.18
CA LEU A 263 -0.28 4.89 0.78
C LEU A 263 -1.25 6.07 0.60
N TYR A 264 -2.16 6.28 1.55
CA TYR A 264 -3.06 7.45 1.57
C TYR A 264 -2.31 8.77 1.77
N PHE A 265 -1.22 8.77 2.54
CA PHE A 265 -0.31 9.90 2.65
C PHE A 265 0.36 10.21 1.31
N LEU A 266 0.85 9.20 0.60
CA LEU A 266 1.55 9.39 -0.67
C LEU A 266 0.64 9.95 -1.78
N ARG A 267 -0.65 9.58 -1.73
CA ARG A 267 -1.68 9.96 -2.72
C ARG A 267 -1.26 9.61 -4.14
N GLY A 268 -0.76 8.38 -4.31
CA GLY A 268 -0.14 7.91 -5.55
C GLY A 268 1.17 8.64 -5.82
N ARG A 269 1.30 9.27 -6.99
CA ARG A 269 2.54 9.92 -7.42
C ARG A 269 2.74 11.32 -6.83
N GLN A 270 1.88 11.79 -5.91
CA GLN A 270 1.87 13.20 -5.49
C GLN A 270 2.98 13.55 -4.50
N ARG A 271 3.06 12.89 -3.34
CA ARG A 271 3.97 13.29 -2.26
C ARG A 271 5.34 12.62 -2.37
N ALA A 272 6.32 13.21 -1.70
CA ALA A 272 7.67 12.69 -1.61
C ALA A 272 7.90 11.97 -0.27
N ILE A 273 8.76 10.96 -0.29
CA ILE A 273 9.18 10.18 0.87
C ILE A 273 10.60 9.66 0.65
N TRP A 274 11.39 9.54 1.72
CA TRP A 274 12.71 8.93 1.65
C TRP A 274 12.59 7.40 1.64
N VAL A 275 13.30 6.77 0.71
CA VAL A 275 13.30 5.32 0.51
C VAL A 275 14.73 4.83 0.58
N SER A 276 14.99 3.80 1.39
CA SER A 276 16.29 3.15 1.45
C SER A 276 16.51 2.29 0.20
N SER A 277 17.74 2.25 -0.32
CA SER A 277 18.18 1.05 -1.01
C SER A 277 18.21 -0.06 0.05
N PRO A 278 17.49 -1.18 -0.16
CA PRO A 278 17.55 -2.30 0.78
C PRO A 278 18.88 -3.05 0.60
N ASN A 279 20.02 -2.36 0.52
CA ASN A 279 21.34 -2.92 0.27
C ASN A 279 22.35 -2.39 1.29
N HIS A 280 23.41 -3.15 1.56
CA HIS A 280 24.59 -2.64 2.24
C HIS A 280 25.44 -1.89 1.22
N ASP A 281 25.24 -0.57 1.11
CA ASP A 281 25.96 0.27 0.16
C ASP A 281 27.40 0.58 0.61
N PHE A 282 27.65 0.52 1.92
CA PHE A 282 28.97 0.61 2.51
C PHE A 282 29.18 -0.40 3.63
N TYR A 283 30.38 -0.96 3.72
CA TYR A 283 30.82 -1.77 4.86
C TYR A 283 31.71 -0.91 5.77
N PRO A 284 31.31 -0.64 7.03
CA PRO A 284 32.16 0.11 7.95
C PRO A 284 33.40 -0.70 8.35
N VAL A 285 34.56 -0.06 8.38
CA VAL A 285 35.84 -0.66 8.82
C VAL A 285 36.13 -0.33 10.28
N SER A 286 35.50 0.73 10.78
CA SER A 286 35.59 1.17 12.17
C SER A 286 34.27 1.77 12.64
N GLY A 287 34.12 1.86 13.96
CA GLY A 287 32.98 2.56 14.56
C GLY A 287 32.95 4.04 14.16
N MET A 288 31.81 4.68 14.42
CA MET A 288 31.63 6.10 14.15
C MET A 288 31.97 6.90 15.40
N ASN A 289 32.81 7.93 15.26
CA ASN A 289 33.06 8.90 16.33
C ASN A 289 32.99 10.32 15.76
N GLY A 290 32.02 11.10 16.23
CA GLY A 290 31.71 12.41 15.68
C GLY A 290 30.88 12.28 14.41
N ASN A 291 31.36 12.90 13.34
CA ASN A 291 30.66 13.00 12.05
C ASN A 291 31.36 12.20 10.95
N VAL A 292 32.25 11.29 11.31
CA VAL A 292 33.13 10.59 10.37
C VAL A 292 32.93 9.10 10.51
N ILE A 293 32.83 8.43 9.37
CA ILE A 293 32.81 6.97 9.30
C ILE A 293 33.79 6.51 8.21
N ASP A 294 34.65 5.57 8.57
CA ASP A 294 35.60 4.95 7.65
C ASP A 294 35.00 3.62 7.15
N VAL A 295 34.94 3.48 5.83
CA VAL A 295 34.28 2.38 5.12
C VAL A 295 35.26 1.72 4.15
N GLU A 296 34.98 0.47 3.77
CA GLU A 296 35.75 -0.21 2.74
C GLU A 296 35.72 0.60 1.45
N LYS A 297 36.85 0.63 0.73
CA LYS A 297 36.96 1.40 -0.51
C LYS A 297 35.97 0.88 -1.56
N ALA A 298 34.89 1.64 -1.77
CA ALA A 298 33.84 1.35 -2.75
C ALA A 298 33.95 2.20 -4.04
N GLY A 299 34.95 3.08 -4.13
CA GLY A 299 35.14 4.01 -5.25
C GLY A 299 34.23 5.25 -5.17
N PHE A 300 33.50 5.44 -4.06
CA PHE A 300 32.58 6.57 -3.91
C PHE A 300 33.35 7.90 -3.85
N ALA A 301 34.48 7.93 -3.14
CA ALA A 301 35.35 9.10 -3.10
C ALA A 301 36.01 9.39 -4.46
N ASP A 302 36.24 8.37 -5.29
CA ASP A 302 36.86 8.52 -6.62
C ASP A 302 35.93 9.22 -7.62
N PHE A 303 34.61 8.95 -7.58
CA PHE A 303 33.62 9.58 -8.46
C PHE A 303 33.04 10.89 -7.92
N GLY A 304 33.12 11.09 -6.60
CA GLY A 304 32.62 12.28 -5.92
C GLY A 304 31.12 12.22 -5.60
N ILE A 305 30.69 13.20 -4.82
CA ILE A 305 29.32 13.28 -4.29
C ILE A 305 28.40 13.91 -5.32
N VAL A 306 27.30 13.24 -5.64
CA VAL A 306 26.27 13.72 -6.59
C VAL A 306 24.88 13.77 -5.95
N PRO A 307 24.00 14.72 -6.37
CA PRO A 307 22.60 14.73 -5.95
C PRO A 307 21.91 13.39 -6.26
N GLY A 308 20.98 12.97 -5.38
CA GLY A 308 20.32 11.67 -5.46
C GLY A 308 21.15 10.47 -5.00
N ARG A 309 22.43 10.64 -4.65
CA ARG A 309 23.27 9.58 -4.05
C ARG A 309 24.24 10.16 -3.03
N ARG A 310 23.70 10.77 -1.97
CA ARG A 310 24.48 11.43 -0.91
C ARG A 310 23.85 11.37 0.47
N ASP A 311 22.66 10.79 0.60
CA ASP A 311 21.97 10.65 1.87
C ASP A 311 22.04 9.18 2.29
N LEU A 312 22.31 8.93 3.56
CA LEU A 312 22.66 7.63 4.13
C LEU A 312 21.76 7.35 5.33
N ARG A 313 21.26 6.12 5.42
CA ARG A 313 20.72 5.53 6.62
C ARG A 313 21.79 4.67 7.29
N ILE A 314 22.00 4.92 8.56
CA ILE A 314 22.82 4.13 9.48
C ILE A 314 21.84 3.38 10.38
N ARG A 315 21.70 2.08 10.16
CA ARG A 315 20.85 1.23 10.99
C ARG A 315 21.69 0.58 12.08
N ARG A 316 21.25 0.67 13.33
CA ARG A 316 21.87 -0.03 14.45
C ARG A 316 21.32 -1.44 14.60
N THR A 317 22.09 -2.32 15.25
CA THR A 317 21.65 -3.67 15.62
C THR A 317 20.46 -3.70 16.57
N ASP A 318 20.16 -2.61 17.27
CA ASP A 318 18.96 -2.43 18.11
C ASP A 318 17.71 -1.98 17.31
N GLY A 319 17.84 -1.76 15.99
CA GLY A 319 16.78 -1.28 15.10
C GLY A 319 16.68 0.25 14.99
N THR A 320 17.43 1.02 15.77
CA THR A 320 17.44 2.48 15.67
C THR A 320 18.10 2.93 14.37
N CYS A 321 17.45 3.82 13.62
CA CYS A 321 17.99 4.40 12.39
C CYS A 321 18.44 5.85 12.60
N PHE A 322 19.62 6.19 12.08
CA PHE A 322 20.07 7.58 11.89
C PHE A 322 20.16 7.92 10.42
N TYR A 323 19.67 9.09 10.05
CA TYR A 323 19.73 9.60 8.68
C TYR A 323 20.72 10.75 8.60
N ARG A 324 21.61 10.72 7.61
CA ARG A 324 22.74 11.64 7.47
C ARG A 324 23.04 11.94 6.02
N ARG A 325 23.46 13.17 5.71
CA ARG A 325 24.00 13.54 4.40
C ARG A 325 25.51 13.46 4.40
N ILE A 326 26.07 12.81 3.40
CA ILE A 326 27.49 12.83 3.09
C ILE A 326 27.83 14.21 2.51
N THR A 327 28.72 14.93 3.19
CA THR A 327 29.16 16.30 2.85
C THR A 327 30.54 16.30 2.19
N ALA A 328 31.39 15.34 2.54
CA ALA A 328 32.68 15.11 1.90
C ALA A 328 33.00 13.61 1.91
N ALA A 329 33.77 13.17 0.91
CA ALA A 329 34.31 11.82 0.83
C ALA A 329 35.77 11.90 0.39
N SER A 330 36.64 11.06 0.96
CA SER A 330 38.08 11.06 0.65
C SER A 330 38.66 9.66 0.76
N VAL A 331 39.59 9.31 -0.12
CA VAL A 331 40.35 8.06 -0.03
C VAL A 331 41.40 8.18 1.08
N LEU A 332 41.37 7.31 2.09
CA LEU A 332 42.39 7.27 3.14
C LEU A 332 43.55 6.34 2.78
N SER A 333 43.25 5.22 2.13
CA SER A 333 44.23 4.22 1.70
C SER A 333 43.70 3.42 0.50
N GLY A 334 44.49 2.46 -0.01
CA GLY A 334 44.05 1.57 -1.08
C GLY A 334 42.84 0.70 -0.75
N ALA A 335 42.48 0.56 0.53
CA ALA A 335 41.37 -0.29 1.00
C ALA A 335 40.28 0.47 1.77
N VAL A 336 40.47 1.76 2.07
CA VAL A 336 39.57 2.53 2.95
C VAL A 336 39.24 3.89 2.36
N GLU A 337 37.94 4.21 2.37
CA GLU A 337 37.40 5.54 2.11
C GLU A 337 36.79 6.12 3.38
N ARG A 338 36.86 7.44 3.54
CA ARG A 338 36.27 8.18 4.65
C ARG A 338 35.09 8.99 4.16
N LEU A 339 33.96 8.86 4.86
CA LEU A 339 32.76 9.66 4.64
C LEU A 339 32.61 10.66 5.79
N LEU A 340 32.44 11.94 5.46
CA LEU A 340 32.08 13.00 6.38
C LEU A 340 30.58 13.26 6.30
N LEU A 341 29.88 13.19 7.43
CA LEU A 341 28.43 13.25 7.54
C LEU A 341 27.98 14.58 8.19
N ASP A 342 26.77 15.05 7.86
CA ASP A 342 26.16 16.20 8.51
C ASP A 342 25.55 15.87 9.89
N GLY A 343 24.87 16.84 10.50
CA GLY A 343 24.13 16.63 11.75
C GLY A 343 24.98 16.55 13.01
N SER A 344 24.36 16.13 14.10
CA SER A 344 25.01 15.99 15.41
C SER A 344 25.95 14.78 15.44
N ALA A 345 27.05 14.95 16.17
CA ALA A 345 28.02 13.91 16.46
C ALA A 345 27.36 12.65 17.02
N LEU A 346 27.79 11.50 16.51
CA LEU A 346 27.41 10.17 16.99
C LEU A 346 28.64 9.43 17.50
N SER A 347 28.43 8.55 18.47
CA SER A 347 29.45 7.61 18.96
C SER A 347 28.85 6.22 18.89
N LEU A 348 29.24 5.44 17.89
CA LEU A 348 28.77 4.09 17.64
C LEU A 348 29.96 3.14 17.58
N ALA A 349 29.90 2.03 18.31
CA ALA A 349 30.85 0.94 18.12
C ALA A 349 30.65 0.31 16.72
N LEU A 350 31.67 -0.34 16.18
CA LEU A 350 31.55 -1.02 14.89
C LEU A 350 30.44 -2.10 14.94
N ASP A 351 30.43 -2.88 16.01
CA ASP A 351 29.45 -3.97 16.22
C ASP A 351 28.02 -3.47 16.47
N ASP A 352 27.83 -2.17 16.73
CA ASP A 352 26.51 -1.56 16.85
C ASP A 352 25.90 -1.21 15.50
N ILE A 353 26.69 -1.17 14.41
CA ILE A 353 26.25 -0.77 13.08
C ILE A 353 25.81 -2.02 12.32
N GLU A 354 24.51 -2.16 12.10
CA GLU A 354 23.93 -3.26 11.31
C GLU A 354 24.16 -3.04 9.81
N SER A 355 23.84 -1.84 9.32
CA SER A 355 23.98 -1.53 7.89
C SER A 355 24.11 -0.04 7.60
N LEU A 356 24.79 0.25 6.48
CA LEU A 356 24.88 1.57 5.87
C LEU A 356 24.25 1.48 4.47
N SER A 357 23.12 2.15 4.29
CA SER A 357 22.35 2.11 3.03
C SER A 357 22.10 3.52 2.53
N PHE A 358 22.16 3.76 1.22
CA PHE A 358 21.70 5.01 0.67
C PHE A 358 20.20 5.17 0.91
N ILE A 359 19.77 6.40 1.14
CA ILE A 359 18.37 6.79 1.05
C ILE A 359 18.22 7.82 -0.06
N THR A 360 17.13 7.72 -0.82
CA THR A 360 16.82 8.67 -1.91
C THR A 360 15.41 9.21 -1.71
N LEU A 361 15.24 10.51 -1.92
CA LEU A 361 13.92 11.11 -1.91
C LEU A 361 13.19 10.69 -3.18
N CYS A 362 12.06 10.03 -3.01
CA CYS A 362 11.31 9.42 -4.08
C CYS A 362 9.82 9.78 -4.00
N ARG A 363 9.08 9.44 -5.05
CA ARG A 363 7.62 9.29 -5.05
C ARG A 363 7.24 7.92 -5.59
N GLN A 364 5.99 7.50 -5.43
CA GLN A 364 5.52 6.33 -6.18
C GLN A 364 5.61 6.59 -7.69
N GLU A 365 5.90 5.55 -8.47
CA GLU A 365 5.90 5.62 -9.94
C GLU A 365 4.52 5.39 -10.54
N SER A 366 3.63 4.72 -9.82
CA SER A 366 2.26 4.42 -10.22
C SER A 366 1.26 5.14 -9.32
N ASP A 367 0.11 5.54 -9.88
CA ASP A 367 -1.06 5.97 -9.11
C ASP A 367 -1.93 4.77 -8.67
N SER A 368 -1.61 3.55 -9.10
CA SER A 368 -2.33 2.33 -8.76
C SER A 368 -1.49 1.45 -7.86
N VAL A 369 -2.07 0.99 -6.75
CA VAL A 369 -1.50 -0.01 -5.86
C VAL A 369 -2.50 -1.15 -5.66
N GLU A 370 -2.02 -2.37 -5.82
CA GLU A 370 -2.80 -3.60 -5.61
C GLU A 370 -2.49 -4.18 -4.25
N TRP A 371 -3.54 -4.59 -3.55
CA TRP A 371 -3.53 -5.17 -2.23
C TRP A 371 -4.13 -6.57 -2.33
N GLN A 372 -3.28 -7.59 -2.25
CA GLN A 372 -3.71 -8.97 -2.39
C GLN A 372 -3.98 -9.56 -1.01
N HIS A 373 -5.25 -9.76 -0.68
CA HIS A 373 -5.67 -10.43 0.55
C HIS A 373 -5.66 -11.94 0.33
N THR A 374 -4.71 -12.65 0.95
CA THR A 374 -4.65 -14.13 0.87
C THR A 374 -5.64 -14.76 1.85
N THR A 375 -5.85 -14.10 2.98
CA THR A 375 -6.89 -14.39 3.99
C THR A 375 -7.71 -13.14 4.23
N ASP A 376 -8.57 -13.13 5.26
CA ASP A 376 -9.14 -11.88 5.76
C ASP A 376 -8.06 -10.93 6.30
N GLY A 377 -8.48 -9.72 6.66
CA GLY A 377 -7.64 -8.64 7.16
C GLY A 377 -7.02 -8.90 8.54
N ASP A 378 -7.43 -9.96 9.24
CA ASP A 378 -6.77 -10.42 10.47
C ASP A 378 -5.55 -11.31 10.15
N GLY A 379 -5.39 -11.76 8.90
CA GLY A 379 -4.23 -12.53 8.44
C GLY A 379 -3.33 -11.77 7.45
N LEU A 380 -2.94 -12.45 6.37
CA LEU A 380 -1.87 -12.02 5.47
C LEU A 380 -2.40 -11.29 4.22
N ALA A 381 -1.79 -10.14 3.93
CA ALA A 381 -1.89 -9.49 2.64
C ALA A 381 -0.50 -9.26 2.02
N SER A 382 -0.44 -9.04 0.71
CA SER A 382 0.77 -8.59 0.02
C SER A 382 0.51 -7.33 -0.81
N VAL A 383 1.48 -6.44 -0.82
CA VAL A 383 1.43 -5.15 -1.52
C VAL A 383 2.81 -4.89 -2.12
N SER A 384 2.85 -4.42 -3.36
CA SER A 384 4.10 -3.97 -3.99
C SER A 384 3.91 -2.63 -4.70
N THR A 385 4.96 -1.81 -4.68
CA THR A 385 5.01 -0.55 -5.43
C THR A 385 6.44 -0.21 -5.82
N THR A 386 6.59 0.62 -6.84
CA THR A 386 7.90 1.11 -7.27
C THR A 386 8.02 2.58 -6.96
N PHE A 387 9.15 2.97 -6.40
CA PHE A 387 9.50 4.35 -6.09
C PHE A 387 10.49 4.89 -7.11
N ARG A 388 10.25 6.13 -7.56
CA ARG A 388 11.14 6.87 -8.44
C ARG A 388 11.77 8.04 -7.70
N GLY A 389 13.09 8.13 -7.76
CA GLY A 389 13.86 9.24 -7.22
C GLY A 389 13.46 10.56 -7.86
N ILE A 390 13.45 11.61 -7.05
CA ILE A 390 13.16 12.99 -7.48
C ILE A 390 14.31 13.92 -7.10
N ARG A 391 14.20 15.19 -7.48
CA ARG A 391 15.22 16.22 -7.18
C ARG A 391 15.06 16.72 -5.75
N ASP A 392 15.72 16.06 -4.80
CA ASP A 392 15.68 16.43 -3.37
C ASP A 392 16.07 17.89 -3.13
N GLU A 393 16.98 18.42 -3.95
CA GLU A 393 17.43 19.80 -3.89
C GLU A 393 16.37 20.84 -4.30
N LEU A 394 15.26 20.41 -4.90
CA LEU A 394 14.14 21.28 -5.31
C LEU A 394 12.91 21.13 -4.40
N GLU A 395 12.88 20.11 -3.54
CA GLU A 395 11.79 19.82 -2.61
C GLU A 395 12.10 20.33 -1.18
N SER A 396 13.37 20.56 -0.88
CA SER A 396 13.84 21.04 0.41
C SER A 396 13.75 22.57 0.50
N VAL A 397 12.57 23.06 0.89
CA VAL A 397 12.38 24.43 1.44
C VAL A 397 11.88 24.33 2.87
#